data_AF-A0ABD5PF79-F1
#
_entry.id   AF-A0ABD5PF79-F1
#
_cell.length_a   1.000
_cell.length_b   1.000
_cell.length_c   1.000
_cell.angle_alpha   90.00
_cell.angle_beta   90.00
_cell.angle_gamma   90.00
#
_symmetry.space_group_name_H-M   'P 1'
#
loop_
_entity.id
_entity.type
_entity.pdbx_description
1 polymer ?
#
loop_
_entity_poly.entity_id
_entity_poly.type
_entity_poly.pdbx_seq_one_letter_code
_entity_poly.pdbx_strand_id
1 'polypeptide(L)'
;MIDTVDSDVATDTITNTPSKNTPYVRYGFPEGINKPRQAPSLRSVDAPVPEKAETASPIYLLTDEQLDRHQSFTNPYAVANASCIATALQNECEQADRVVYPIHVESDAFPDIPFERTIQHIAEFVETELECMVGDCTFYYSGNRSIHAHIPRVVTTERTRERLKERAARFSEEVGSEFDLGIYSRKRQFRLPGVLHPKTGFPKVEVEPEWEHDRIIQEATNSTPKRPATYAEVLLSVFGPPRRQNAESVPSIGPNAPALLQKLGGDLAVLSFGNTQWVIDCPLIEQEQHPTNPTDVPRWAQYNYHEFSPYAHSSGNGRSVAVVKVKGGAFARRGKRNAATMVPAYFYGARGCNGGEFTKADEHAPLQLSDRDFEKWEFHNGDPVVIIGGQSRSSRIFTVESWQATVAGHALTGKEGSRQAALDYLVDEGYDVGRGGASETTSASETTRSKKRRDNIPPIRTPRSKAAKLQQQAEQEGIETLTHMEKWRVACRLLLYGWNPAWEWFQSQFGAEFSPELTREQFQSVIGSFPADYDHVEIPANL
;
A
#
# COMPACT_ATOMS: atom_id res chain seq x y z
N MET A 1 46.14 52.85 -14.07
CA MET A 1 46.72 51.54 -14.43
C MET A 1 45.61 50.53 -14.31
N ILE A 2 44.99 50.19 -15.44
CA ILE A 2 43.98 49.14 -15.54
C ILE A 2 44.60 48.17 -16.54
N ASP A 3 45.08 47.05 -16.01
CA ASP A 3 45.57 45.93 -16.80
C ASP A 3 44.38 45.08 -17.24
N THR A 4 44.23 44.99 -18.55
CA THR A 4 43.47 43.98 -19.29
C THR A 4 44.10 42.60 -19.07
N VAL A 5 43.30 41.63 -18.63
CA VAL A 5 43.64 40.20 -18.72
C VAL A 5 42.55 39.52 -19.53
N ASP A 6 42.96 39.00 -20.69
CA ASP A 6 42.22 38.08 -21.54
C ASP A 6 41.76 36.85 -20.76
N SER A 7 40.50 36.49 -20.94
CA SER A 7 39.99 35.17 -20.58
C SER A 7 39.34 34.55 -21.81
N ASP A 8 40.14 33.78 -22.54
CA ASP A 8 39.68 32.78 -23.50
C ASP A 8 38.84 31.74 -22.77
N VAL A 9 37.51 31.82 -22.93
CA VAL A 9 36.59 30.74 -22.57
C VAL A 9 36.24 30.02 -23.86
N ALA A 10 36.93 28.91 -24.10
CA ALA A 10 36.54 27.92 -25.08
C ALA A 10 35.16 27.36 -24.71
N THR A 11 34.12 27.81 -25.41
CA THR A 11 32.79 27.19 -25.38
C THR A 11 32.84 25.87 -26.14
N ASP A 12 33.13 24.80 -25.41
CA ASP A 12 32.84 23.43 -25.85
C ASP A 12 31.32 23.26 -25.96
N THR A 13 30.82 23.50 -27.17
CA THR A 13 29.43 23.26 -27.52
C THR A 13 29.30 21.78 -27.84
N ILE A 14 29.15 20.94 -26.81
CA ILE A 14 28.74 19.54 -27.00
C ILE A 14 27.28 19.57 -27.48
N THR A 15 27.10 19.52 -28.79
CA THR A 15 25.82 19.21 -29.43
C THR A 15 25.46 17.76 -29.11
N ASN A 16 24.77 17.54 -27.98
CA ASN A 16 24.10 16.28 -27.65
C ASN A 16 22.93 16.08 -28.61
N THR A 17 23.19 15.49 -29.77
CA THR A 17 22.14 14.91 -30.61
C THR A 17 21.53 13.74 -29.82
N PRO A 18 20.21 13.70 -29.57
CA PRO A 18 19.59 12.61 -28.82
C PRO A 18 19.86 11.29 -29.55
N SER A 19 20.50 10.33 -28.86
CA SER A 19 20.86 9.04 -29.42
C SER A 19 19.60 8.27 -29.84
N LYS A 20 19.64 7.70 -31.05
CA LYS A 20 18.51 6.95 -31.60
C LYS A 20 18.45 5.59 -30.92
N ASN A 21 17.41 5.38 -30.12
CA ASN A 21 17.17 4.11 -29.44
C ASN A 21 16.41 3.13 -30.36
N THR A 22 16.97 1.95 -30.61
CA THR A 22 16.41 0.92 -31.49
C THR A 22 15.86 -0.28 -30.69
N PRO A 23 14.61 -0.71 -30.91
CA PRO A 23 13.97 -1.75 -30.09
C PRO A 23 14.36 -3.18 -30.47
N TYR A 24 14.76 -3.97 -29.47
CA TYR A 24 15.19 -5.36 -29.60
C TYR A 24 14.57 -6.27 -28.53
N VAL A 25 14.38 -7.54 -28.85
CA VAL A 25 13.87 -8.58 -27.94
C VAL A 25 14.75 -9.82 -27.95
N ARG A 26 14.66 -10.62 -26.89
CA ARG A 26 15.30 -11.92 -26.75
C ARG A 26 14.26 -13.03 -26.82
N TYR A 27 14.39 -13.91 -27.81
CA TYR A 27 13.51 -15.06 -27.96
C TYR A 27 13.94 -16.24 -27.08
N GLY A 28 12.96 -16.94 -26.52
CA GLY A 28 13.12 -18.24 -25.86
C GLY A 28 12.69 -19.40 -26.75
N PHE A 29 13.27 -20.56 -26.51
CA PHE A 29 13.07 -21.79 -27.28
C PHE A 29 12.72 -22.95 -26.35
N PRO A 30 12.06 -24.02 -26.87
CA PRO A 30 11.78 -25.21 -26.07
C PRO A 30 13.05 -25.80 -25.48
N GLU A 31 12.94 -26.37 -24.27
CA GLU A 31 14.04 -27.09 -23.64
C GLU A 31 14.45 -28.29 -24.51
N GLY A 32 15.75 -28.35 -24.81
CA GLY A 32 16.38 -29.48 -25.48
C GLY A 32 17.71 -29.78 -24.81
N ILE A 33 18.11 -31.05 -24.80
CA ILE A 33 19.25 -31.59 -24.05
C ILE A 33 20.58 -30.85 -24.32
N ASN A 34 20.71 -30.08 -25.42
CA ASN A 34 21.92 -29.33 -25.77
C ASN A 34 21.65 -27.93 -26.39
N LYS A 35 20.53 -27.27 -26.06
CA LYS A 35 20.23 -25.94 -26.62
C LYS A 35 19.97 -24.90 -25.52
N PRO A 36 20.53 -23.70 -25.64
CA PRO A 36 20.24 -22.64 -24.69
C PRO A 36 18.74 -22.29 -24.77
N ARG A 37 18.09 -22.26 -23.60
CA ARG A 37 16.66 -21.92 -23.46
C ARG A 37 16.32 -20.51 -23.98
N GLN A 38 17.32 -19.64 -24.12
CA GLN A 38 17.19 -18.29 -24.66
C GLN A 38 18.25 -18.03 -25.72
N ALA A 39 17.89 -17.27 -26.77
CA ALA A 39 18.82 -16.85 -27.82
C ALA A 39 20.05 -16.15 -27.22
N PRO A 40 21.28 -16.41 -27.71
CA PRO A 40 22.47 -15.72 -27.21
C PRO A 40 22.62 -14.27 -27.73
N SER A 41 21.80 -13.89 -28.72
CA SER A 41 21.74 -12.57 -29.34
C SER A 41 20.32 -12.00 -29.27
N LEU A 42 20.22 -10.67 -29.21
CA LEU A 42 18.95 -9.99 -29.35
C LEU A 42 18.52 -9.93 -30.83
N ARG A 43 17.24 -9.70 -31.10
CA ARG A 43 16.73 -9.46 -32.46
C ARG A 43 15.86 -8.22 -32.48
N SER A 44 15.91 -7.47 -33.58
CA SER A 44 15.00 -6.34 -33.78
C SER A 44 13.56 -6.84 -33.71
N VAL A 45 12.66 -6.02 -33.16
CA VAL A 45 11.23 -6.33 -33.12
C VAL A 45 10.61 -6.43 -34.51
N ASP A 46 11.19 -5.75 -35.51
CA ASP A 46 10.77 -5.78 -36.90
C ASP A 46 11.35 -6.98 -37.68
N ALA A 47 12.29 -7.73 -37.08
CA ALA A 47 12.85 -8.92 -37.71
C ALA A 47 11.89 -10.12 -37.60
N PRO A 48 11.94 -11.08 -38.54
CA PRO A 48 11.13 -12.28 -38.47
C PRO A 48 11.30 -13.05 -37.15
N VAL A 49 10.17 -13.45 -36.56
CA VAL A 49 10.14 -14.35 -35.41
C VAL A 49 10.82 -15.67 -35.81
N PRO A 50 11.81 -16.16 -35.05
CA PRO A 50 12.44 -17.45 -35.35
C PRO A 50 11.39 -18.58 -35.34
N GLU A 51 11.45 -19.49 -36.31
CA GLU A 51 10.45 -20.55 -36.52
C GLU A 51 10.11 -21.37 -35.25
N LYS A 52 11.09 -21.60 -34.39
CA LYS A 52 10.95 -22.37 -33.14
C LYS A 52 10.88 -21.54 -31.87
N ALA A 53 10.79 -20.21 -31.98
CA ALA A 53 10.64 -19.35 -30.82
C ALA A 53 9.29 -19.60 -30.16
N GLU A 54 9.29 -19.73 -28.83
CA GLU A 54 8.08 -19.94 -28.03
C GLU A 54 7.73 -18.70 -27.23
N THR A 55 8.75 -17.97 -26.78
CA THR A 55 8.58 -16.82 -25.89
C THR A 55 9.41 -15.63 -26.36
N ALA A 56 9.02 -14.43 -25.94
CA ALA A 56 9.78 -13.20 -26.12
C ALA A 56 9.94 -12.48 -24.78
N SER A 57 11.08 -11.83 -24.58
CA SER A 57 11.39 -11.00 -23.42
C SER A 57 10.68 -9.63 -23.47
N PRO A 58 10.87 -8.76 -22.45
CA PRO A 58 10.62 -7.34 -22.59
C PRO A 58 11.49 -6.74 -23.71
N ILE A 59 11.23 -5.49 -24.05
CA ILE A 59 11.86 -4.81 -25.17
C ILE A 59 13.01 -3.95 -24.66
N TYR A 60 14.20 -4.20 -25.19
CA TYR A 60 15.43 -3.49 -24.85
C TYR A 60 15.73 -2.45 -25.91
N LEU A 61 15.92 -1.20 -25.49
CA LEU A 61 16.13 -0.08 -26.38
C LEU A 61 17.64 0.18 -26.54
N LEU A 62 18.26 -0.39 -27.58
CA LEU A 62 19.71 -0.30 -27.80
C LEU A 62 20.13 1.03 -28.42
N THR A 63 21.26 1.57 -28.00
CA THR A 63 21.91 2.71 -28.68
C THR A 63 22.67 2.23 -29.93
N ASP A 64 23.06 3.16 -30.80
CA ASP A 64 23.85 2.85 -31.99
C ASP A 64 25.18 2.15 -31.64
N GLU A 65 25.89 2.61 -30.61
CA GLU A 65 27.12 1.96 -30.12
C GLU A 65 26.87 0.52 -29.64
N GLN A 66 25.78 0.31 -28.90
CA GLN A 66 25.40 -1.03 -28.45
C GLN A 66 24.99 -1.94 -29.61
N LEU A 67 24.39 -1.37 -30.66
CA LEU A 67 24.02 -2.08 -31.88
C LEU A 67 25.26 -2.49 -32.68
N ASP A 68 26.20 -1.58 -32.89
CA ASP A 68 27.47 -1.87 -33.57
C ASP A 68 28.24 -2.96 -32.82
N ARG A 69 28.34 -2.83 -31.50
CA ARG A 69 28.93 -3.87 -30.65
C ARG A 69 28.19 -5.20 -30.75
N HIS A 70 26.85 -5.18 -30.80
CA HIS A 70 26.06 -6.40 -30.95
C HIS A 70 26.32 -7.09 -32.30
N GLN A 71 26.49 -6.32 -33.38
CA GLN A 71 26.75 -6.82 -34.74
C GLN A 71 28.19 -7.27 -34.94
N SER A 72 29.16 -6.71 -34.20
CA SER A 72 30.57 -7.07 -34.33
C SER A 72 30.91 -8.46 -33.78
N PHE A 73 30.05 -9.06 -32.95
CA PHE A 73 30.30 -10.40 -32.38
C PHE A 73 29.93 -11.52 -33.36
N THR A 74 30.94 -12.14 -33.97
CA THR A 74 30.76 -13.40 -34.71
C THR A 74 30.37 -14.56 -33.77
N ASN A 75 30.96 -14.60 -32.57
CA ASN A 75 30.59 -15.53 -31.51
C ASN A 75 29.86 -14.76 -30.39
N PRO A 76 28.54 -14.95 -30.20
CA PRO A 76 27.76 -14.19 -29.23
C PRO A 76 28.08 -14.54 -27.76
N TYR A 77 28.89 -15.56 -27.50
CA TYR A 77 29.36 -15.95 -26.16
C TYR A 77 30.72 -15.34 -25.78
N ALA A 78 31.41 -14.69 -26.72
CA ALA A 78 32.76 -14.17 -26.51
C ALA A 78 32.76 -12.82 -25.75
N VAL A 79 31.93 -12.68 -24.71
CA VAL A 79 31.73 -11.43 -23.96
C VAL A 79 32.30 -11.55 -22.56
N ALA A 80 33.06 -10.54 -22.13
CA ALA A 80 33.59 -10.49 -20.76
C ALA A 80 32.45 -10.23 -19.75
N ASN A 81 32.48 -10.91 -18.62
CA ASN A 81 31.58 -10.69 -17.47
C ASN A 81 30.07 -10.93 -17.74
N ALA A 82 29.72 -11.65 -18.81
CA ALA A 82 28.35 -12.06 -19.08
C ALA A 82 28.32 -13.43 -19.78
N SER A 83 27.19 -14.14 -19.67
CA SER A 83 27.03 -15.44 -20.32
C SER A 83 26.92 -15.34 -21.85
N CYS A 84 26.49 -14.20 -22.38
CA CYS A 84 26.44 -13.91 -23.81
C CYS A 84 26.15 -12.41 -24.03
N ILE A 85 26.28 -11.95 -25.27
CA ILE A 85 26.04 -10.55 -25.67
C ILE A 85 24.62 -10.09 -25.37
N ALA A 86 23.62 -10.96 -25.53
CA ALA A 86 22.25 -10.63 -25.14
C ALA A 86 22.16 -10.32 -23.64
N THR A 87 22.72 -11.16 -22.77
CA THR A 87 22.68 -10.93 -21.32
C THR A 87 23.37 -9.62 -20.93
N ALA A 88 24.52 -9.31 -21.53
CA ALA A 88 25.23 -8.06 -21.28
C ALA A 88 24.38 -6.84 -21.66
N LEU A 89 23.85 -6.83 -22.88
CA LEU A 89 23.01 -5.74 -23.38
C LEU A 89 21.72 -5.55 -22.57
N GLN A 90 21.08 -6.66 -22.15
CA GLN A 90 19.90 -6.62 -21.29
C GLN A 90 20.22 -5.94 -19.95
N ASN A 91 21.33 -6.33 -19.29
CA ASN A 91 21.76 -5.74 -18.03
C ASN A 91 22.02 -4.24 -18.16
N GLU A 92 22.72 -3.81 -19.22
CA GLU A 92 23.01 -2.40 -19.46
C GLU A 92 21.75 -1.58 -19.71
N CYS A 93 20.77 -2.14 -20.45
CA CYS A 93 19.49 -1.47 -20.66
C CYS A 93 18.67 -1.37 -19.36
N GLU A 94 18.65 -2.43 -18.54
CA GLU A 94 17.99 -2.42 -17.22
C GLU A 94 18.62 -1.39 -16.27
N GLN A 95 19.95 -1.29 -16.25
CA GLN A 95 20.67 -0.31 -15.43
C GLN A 95 20.44 1.13 -15.88
N ALA A 96 20.15 1.35 -17.17
CA ALA A 96 19.93 2.65 -17.75
C ALA A 96 18.44 3.01 -17.91
N ASP A 97 17.50 2.24 -17.34
CA ASP A 97 16.05 2.39 -17.51
C ASP A 97 15.63 2.50 -19.01
N ARG A 98 16.29 1.72 -19.87
CA ARG A 98 16.04 1.64 -21.32
C ARG A 98 15.32 0.34 -21.69
N VAL A 99 14.33 -0.04 -20.89
CA VAL A 99 13.53 -1.26 -21.09
C VAL A 99 12.06 -0.89 -21.12
N VAL A 100 11.34 -1.40 -22.12
CA VAL A 100 9.89 -1.30 -22.21
C VAL A 100 9.29 -2.65 -21.86
N TYR A 101 8.42 -2.65 -20.85
CA TYR A 101 7.73 -3.82 -20.34
C TYR A 101 6.25 -3.74 -20.77
N PRO A 102 5.83 -4.53 -21.77
CA PRO A 102 4.41 -4.67 -22.07
C PRO A 102 3.65 -5.20 -20.85
N ILE A 103 2.49 -4.63 -20.56
CA ILE A 103 1.70 -5.03 -19.40
C ILE A 103 0.89 -6.28 -19.73
N HIS A 104 1.15 -7.33 -18.96
CA HIS A 104 0.41 -8.57 -18.99
C HIS A 104 -0.16 -8.84 -17.60
N VAL A 105 -1.36 -9.40 -17.55
CA VAL A 105 -1.98 -9.95 -16.34
C VAL A 105 -2.25 -11.42 -16.59
N GLU A 106 -1.91 -12.29 -15.65
CA GLU A 106 -2.05 -13.73 -15.78
C GLU A 106 -2.57 -14.33 -14.47
N SER A 107 -3.43 -15.33 -14.57
CA SER A 107 -3.83 -16.19 -13.45
C SER A 107 -3.89 -17.63 -13.94
N ASP A 108 -3.33 -18.55 -13.16
CA ASP A 108 -3.29 -19.99 -13.44
C ASP A 108 -4.05 -20.82 -12.39
N ALA A 109 -5.00 -20.19 -11.72
CA ALA A 109 -5.78 -20.72 -10.59
C ALA A 109 -6.83 -21.77 -10.97
N PHE A 110 -7.06 -22.04 -12.25
CA PHE A 110 -7.98 -23.09 -12.66
C PHE A 110 -7.43 -24.48 -12.24
N PRO A 111 -8.27 -25.39 -11.73
CA PRO A 111 -9.74 -25.33 -11.65
C PRO A 111 -10.32 -24.72 -10.36
N ASP A 112 -9.48 -24.29 -9.42
CA ASP A 112 -9.94 -23.75 -8.13
C ASP A 112 -10.73 -22.44 -8.32
N ILE A 113 -10.34 -21.63 -9.31
CA ILE A 113 -11.09 -20.48 -9.80
C ILE A 113 -11.48 -20.70 -11.27
N PRO A 114 -12.78 -20.66 -11.62
CA PRO A 114 -13.24 -20.77 -13.02
C PRO A 114 -12.69 -19.65 -13.92
N PHE A 115 -12.68 -19.89 -15.24
CA PHE A 115 -12.14 -18.90 -16.20
C PHE A 115 -12.96 -17.62 -16.23
N GLU A 116 -14.28 -17.72 -16.11
CA GLU A 116 -15.23 -16.61 -16.11
C GLU A 116 -14.91 -15.65 -14.96
N ARG A 117 -14.72 -16.22 -13.76
CA ARG A 117 -14.34 -15.45 -12.56
C ARG A 117 -12.93 -14.89 -12.68
N THR A 118 -12.00 -15.63 -13.28
CA THR A 118 -10.65 -15.15 -13.55
C THR A 118 -10.67 -13.95 -14.50
N ILE A 119 -11.43 -14.02 -15.59
CA ILE A 119 -11.63 -12.92 -16.54
C ILE A 119 -12.27 -11.73 -15.83
N GLN A 120 -13.29 -11.94 -14.99
CA GLN A 120 -13.92 -10.89 -14.20
C GLN A 120 -12.92 -10.17 -13.29
N HIS A 121 -12.10 -10.90 -12.54
CA HIS A 121 -11.07 -10.30 -11.68
C HIS A 121 -10.05 -9.50 -12.50
N ILE A 122 -9.63 -10.02 -13.66
CA ILE A 122 -8.71 -9.31 -14.56
C ILE A 122 -9.37 -8.03 -15.10
N ALA A 123 -10.63 -8.12 -15.53
CA ALA A 123 -11.40 -6.97 -16.03
C ALA A 123 -11.49 -5.86 -14.98
N GLU A 124 -11.86 -6.22 -13.75
CA GLU A 124 -11.93 -5.28 -12.63
C GLU A 124 -10.57 -4.66 -12.32
N PHE A 125 -9.48 -5.44 -12.30
CA PHE A 125 -8.13 -4.91 -12.12
C PHE A 125 -7.74 -3.93 -13.23
N VAL A 126 -8.07 -4.23 -14.48
CA VAL A 126 -7.77 -3.37 -15.63
C VAL A 126 -8.49 -2.03 -15.54
N GLU A 127 -9.77 -2.02 -15.17
CA GLU A 127 -10.56 -0.80 -15.08
C GLU A 127 -10.20 0.05 -13.85
N THR A 128 -10.00 -0.61 -12.71
CA THR A 128 -9.81 0.06 -11.42
C THR A 128 -8.36 0.46 -11.15
N GLU A 129 -7.39 -0.39 -11.51
CA GLU A 129 -5.98 -0.19 -11.16
C GLU A 129 -5.13 0.33 -12.32
N LEU A 130 -5.51 0.01 -13.57
CA LEU A 130 -4.73 0.37 -14.76
C LEU A 130 -5.40 1.47 -15.61
N GLU A 131 -6.59 1.94 -15.20
CA GLU A 131 -7.35 3.01 -15.87
C GLU A 131 -7.46 2.75 -17.39
N CYS A 132 -7.79 1.51 -17.75
CA CYS A 132 -7.94 1.06 -19.13
C CYS A 132 -9.31 0.42 -19.32
N MET A 133 -9.87 0.55 -20.52
CA MET A 133 -11.11 -0.14 -20.88
C MET A 133 -10.81 -1.61 -21.16
N VAL A 134 -11.61 -2.52 -20.61
CA VAL A 134 -11.46 -3.98 -20.86
C VAL A 134 -11.59 -4.31 -22.34
N GLY A 135 -12.46 -3.56 -23.06
CA GLY A 135 -12.66 -3.73 -24.50
C GLY A 135 -11.45 -3.38 -25.36
N ASP A 136 -10.43 -2.71 -24.80
CA ASP A 136 -9.17 -2.43 -25.50
C ASP A 136 -8.10 -3.51 -25.19
N CYS A 137 -8.37 -4.43 -24.26
CA CYS A 137 -7.47 -5.52 -23.90
C CYS A 137 -7.66 -6.74 -24.81
N THR A 138 -6.60 -7.53 -24.98
CA THR A 138 -6.67 -8.81 -25.69
C THR A 138 -6.50 -9.96 -24.71
N PHE A 139 -7.50 -10.84 -24.64
CA PHE A 139 -7.47 -12.01 -23.76
C PHE A 139 -6.99 -13.24 -24.51
N TYR A 140 -6.21 -14.07 -23.82
CA TYR A 140 -5.67 -15.31 -24.35
C TYR A 140 -5.86 -16.44 -23.36
N TYR A 141 -6.31 -17.58 -23.86
CA TYR A 141 -6.15 -18.85 -23.17
C TYR A 141 -4.75 -19.40 -23.43
N SER A 142 -4.03 -19.75 -22.36
CA SER A 142 -2.66 -20.26 -22.39
C SER A 142 -2.45 -21.58 -23.13
N GLY A 143 -3.54 -22.31 -23.39
CA GLY A 143 -3.54 -23.70 -23.82
C GLY A 143 -3.61 -24.73 -22.68
N ASN A 144 -3.74 -24.32 -21.42
CA ASN A 144 -3.88 -25.25 -20.29
C ASN A 144 -4.83 -24.77 -19.18
N ARG A 145 -4.33 -23.99 -18.22
CA ARG A 145 -5.10 -23.59 -17.02
C ARG A 145 -5.09 -22.09 -16.76
N SER A 146 -4.41 -21.35 -17.62
CA SER A 146 -4.13 -19.93 -17.42
C SER A 146 -4.85 -19.07 -18.44
N ILE A 147 -5.41 -17.96 -17.96
CA ILE A 147 -5.91 -16.85 -18.77
C ILE A 147 -4.90 -15.71 -18.66
N HIS A 148 -4.53 -15.16 -19.81
CA HIS A 148 -3.65 -14.01 -19.92
C HIS A 148 -4.43 -12.86 -20.53
N ALA A 149 -4.42 -11.69 -19.90
CA ALA A 149 -4.79 -10.46 -20.57
C ALA A 149 -3.55 -9.68 -20.94
N HIS A 150 -3.53 -9.19 -22.17
CA HIS A 150 -2.55 -8.24 -22.62
C HIS A 150 -3.21 -6.86 -22.66
N ILE A 151 -2.64 -5.92 -21.90
CA ILE A 151 -3.23 -4.61 -21.66
C ILE A 151 -2.54 -3.62 -22.59
N PRO A 152 -3.23 -2.70 -23.29
CA PRO A 152 -2.64 -1.77 -24.26
C PRO A 152 -1.85 -0.63 -23.59
N ARG A 153 -0.99 -0.99 -22.65
CA ARG A 153 -0.15 -0.13 -21.83
C ARG A 153 1.21 -0.78 -21.63
N VAL A 154 2.22 0.04 -21.37
CA VAL A 154 3.60 -0.37 -21.09
C VAL A 154 4.12 0.35 -19.85
N VAL A 155 5.08 -0.25 -19.15
CA VAL A 155 5.91 0.46 -18.15
C VAL A 155 7.35 0.54 -18.65
N THR A 156 8.05 1.63 -18.33
CA THR A 156 9.37 1.94 -18.91
C THR A 156 10.51 2.00 -17.89
N THR A 157 10.19 1.90 -16.60
CA THR A 157 11.19 1.93 -15.52
C THR A 157 10.99 0.75 -14.57
N GLU A 158 12.08 0.36 -13.94
CA GLU A 158 12.06 -0.70 -12.92
C GLU A 158 11.15 -0.34 -11.74
N ARG A 159 11.15 0.93 -11.33
CA ARG A 159 10.30 1.43 -10.24
C ARG A 159 8.82 1.29 -10.58
N THR A 160 8.40 1.69 -11.78
CA THR A 160 7.00 1.58 -12.20
C THR A 160 6.60 0.11 -12.34
N ARG A 161 7.50 -0.77 -12.80
CA ARG A 161 7.25 -2.23 -12.86
C ARG A 161 7.02 -2.85 -11.48
N GLU A 162 7.85 -2.51 -10.48
CA GLU A 162 7.64 -2.99 -9.11
C GLU A 162 6.32 -2.44 -8.52
N ARG A 163 5.97 -1.17 -8.79
CA ARG A 163 4.66 -0.62 -8.39
C ARG A 163 3.47 -1.36 -9.01
N LEU A 164 3.57 -1.72 -10.29
CA LEU A 164 2.55 -2.55 -10.97
C LEU A 164 2.39 -3.90 -10.27
N LYS A 165 3.51 -4.55 -9.93
CA LYS A 165 3.51 -5.82 -9.18
C LYS A 165 2.86 -5.65 -7.79
N GLU A 166 3.16 -4.58 -7.08
CA GLU A 166 2.59 -4.29 -5.77
C GLU A 166 1.07 -4.03 -5.83
N ARG A 167 0.59 -3.32 -6.86
CA ARG A 167 -0.84 -3.12 -7.10
C ARG A 167 -1.56 -4.42 -7.44
N ALA A 168 -1.00 -5.23 -8.33
CA ALA A 168 -1.56 -6.55 -8.64
C ALA A 168 -1.63 -7.46 -7.40
N ALA A 169 -0.62 -7.40 -6.53
CA ALA A 169 -0.60 -8.13 -5.27
C ALA A 169 -1.69 -7.63 -4.29
N ARG A 170 -1.85 -6.31 -4.17
CA ARG A 170 -2.88 -5.68 -3.34
C ARG A 170 -4.28 -6.06 -3.80
N PHE A 171 -4.55 -5.90 -5.09
CA PHE A 171 -5.83 -6.29 -5.70
C PHE A 171 -6.13 -7.78 -5.47
N SER A 172 -5.12 -8.64 -5.60
CA SER A 172 -5.24 -10.08 -5.33
C SER A 172 -5.61 -10.38 -3.88
N GLU A 173 -5.01 -9.67 -2.92
CA GLU A 173 -5.36 -9.78 -1.50
C GLU A 173 -6.79 -9.29 -1.20
N GLU A 174 -7.24 -8.22 -1.86
CA GLU A 174 -8.53 -7.56 -1.60
C GLU A 174 -9.72 -8.30 -2.22
N VAL A 175 -9.59 -8.72 -3.48
CA VAL A 175 -10.67 -9.36 -4.26
C VAL A 175 -10.61 -10.89 -4.17
N GLY A 176 -9.50 -11.44 -3.63
CA GLY A 176 -9.26 -12.88 -3.60
C GLY A 176 -8.97 -13.44 -4.99
N SER A 177 -8.34 -12.65 -5.86
CA SER A 177 -7.81 -13.14 -7.14
C SER A 177 -6.44 -13.80 -6.94
N GLU A 178 -6.10 -14.76 -7.80
CA GLU A 178 -4.81 -15.45 -7.77
C GLU A 178 -3.95 -15.08 -8.98
N PHE A 179 -3.54 -13.81 -9.07
CA PHE A 179 -2.66 -13.37 -10.15
C PHE A 179 -1.23 -13.93 -9.99
N ASP A 180 -0.61 -14.38 -11.09
CA ASP A 180 0.80 -14.79 -11.10
C ASP A 180 1.69 -13.53 -11.02
N LEU A 181 2.04 -13.13 -9.81
CA LEU A 181 2.94 -11.99 -9.57
C LEU A 181 4.37 -12.22 -10.10
N GLY A 182 4.75 -13.46 -10.40
CA GLY A 182 6.03 -13.82 -10.97
C GLY A 182 6.23 -13.31 -12.40
N ILE A 183 5.13 -13.02 -13.11
CA ILE A 183 5.19 -12.45 -14.47
C ILE A 183 5.83 -11.06 -14.49
N TYR A 184 5.79 -10.34 -13.38
CA TYR A 184 6.36 -9.00 -13.31
C TYR A 184 7.89 -9.01 -13.14
N SER A 185 8.58 -10.15 -13.12
CA SER A 185 10.04 -10.18 -13.00
C SER A 185 10.78 -9.51 -14.19
N ARG A 186 11.92 -8.85 -13.93
CA ARG A 186 12.70 -8.03 -14.89
C ARG A 186 12.93 -8.65 -16.28
N LYS A 187 13.12 -9.96 -16.35
CA LYS A 187 13.47 -10.67 -17.59
C LYS A 187 12.45 -11.74 -17.94
N ARG A 188 11.21 -11.60 -17.46
CA ARG A 188 10.14 -12.55 -17.74
C ARG A 188 9.95 -12.65 -19.25
N GLN A 189 9.92 -13.87 -19.76
CA GLN A 189 9.55 -14.12 -21.15
C GLN A 189 8.09 -14.53 -21.23
N PHE A 190 7.37 -13.98 -22.20
CA PHE A 190 5.96 -14.24 -22.44
C PHE A 190 5.79 -15.12 -23.67
N ARG A 191 4.90 -16.11 -23.58
CA ARG A 191 4.60 -17.01 -24.70
C ARG A 191 3.89 -16.25 -25.83
N LEU A 192 4.40 -16.43 -27.04
CA LEU A 192 3.85 -15.82 -28.25
C LEU A 192 2.48 -16.42 -28.61
N PRO A 193 1.55 -15.62 -29.20
CA PRO A 193 0.30 -16.14 -29.73
C PRO A 193 0.51 -17.27 -30.76
N GLY A 194 -0.35 -18.28 -30.74
CA GLY A 194 -0.29 -19.46 -31.62
C GLY A 194 0.83 -20.46 -31.30
N VAL A 195 1.60 -20.26 -30.22
CA VAL A 195 2.57 -21.26 -29.74
C VAL A 195 1.84 -22.34 -28.95
N LEU A 196 2.16 -23.61 -29.23
CA LEU A 196 1.60 -24.77 -28.52
C LEU A 196 2.09 -24.82 -27.07
N HIS A 197 1.19 -25.12 -26.15
CA HIS A 197 1.50 -25.37 -24.76
C HIS A 197 2.19 -26.74 -24.62
N PRO A 198 3.36 -26.83 -23.96
CA PRO A 198 4.20 -28.04 -24.01
C PRO A 198 3.54 -29.27 -23.38
N LYS A 199 2.64 -29.09 -22.40
CA LYS A 199 1.96 -30.19 -21.71
C LYS A 199 0.72 -30.73 -22.43
N THR A 200 -0.03 -29.87 -23.10
CA THR A 200 -1.37 -30.17 -23.63
C THR A 200 -1.37 -30.21 -25.16
N GLY A 201 -0.38 -29.59 -25.80
CA GLY A 201 -0.34 -29.41 -27.24
C GLY A 201 -1.30 -28.35 -27.76
N PHE A 202 -2.13 -27.73 -26.92
CA PHE A 202 -3.05 -26.68 -27.37
C PHE A 202 -2.33 -25.36 -27.63
N PRO A 203 -2.67 -24.65 -28.71
CA PRO A 203 -2.10 -23.33 -28.97
C PRO A 203 -2.57 -22.29 -27.96
N LYS A 204 -1.73 -21.27 -27.74
CA LYS A 204 -2.17 -20.03 -27.10
C LYS A 204 -3.11 -19.29 -28.05
N VAL A 205 -4.39 -19.22 -27.71
CA VAL A 205 -5.46 -18.70 -28.57
C VAL A 205 -6.11 -17.48 -27.94
N GLU A 206 -6.52 -16.54 -28.79
CA GLU A 206 -7.30 -15.39 -28.37
C GLU A 206 -8.70 -15.86 -27.94
N VAL A 207 -9.23 -15.26 -26.89
CA VAL A 207 -10.56 -15.57 -26.35
C VAL A 207 -11.28 -14.26 -26.08
N GLU A 208 -12.61 -14.29 -26.15
CA GLU A 208 -13.42 -13.15 -25.75
C GLU A 208 -13.75 -13.21 -24.25
N PRO A 209 -13.86 -12.08 -23.55
CA PRO A 209 -14.17 -12.03 -22.12
C PRO A 209 -15.48 -12.73 -21.73
N GLU A 210 -16.47 -12.73 -22.62
CA GLU A 210 -17.78 -13.35 -22.41
C GLU A 210 -17.82 -14.86 -22.69
N TRP A 211 -16.72 -15.47 -23.12
CA TRP A 211 -16.70 -16.90 -23.41
C TRP A 211 -16.57 -17.73 -22.13
N GLU A 212 -17.47 -18.68 -21.99
CA GLU A 212 -17.42 -19.72 -20.97
C GLU A 212 -16.35 -20.79 -21.29
N HIS A 213 -15.97 -21.56 -20.28
CA HIS A 213 -14.94 -22.60 -20.34
C HIS A 213 -15.06 -23.51 -21.59
N ASP A 214 -16.24 -24.09 -21.84
CA ASP A 214 -16.45 -25.02 -22.95
C ASP A 214 -16.19 -24.35 -24.30
N ARG A 215 -16.57 -23.07 -24.44
CA ARG A 215 -16.33 -22.30 -25.66
C ARG A 215 -14.85 -22.02 -25.85
N ILE A 216 -14.13 -21.66 -24.79
CA ILE A 216 -12.68 -21.46 -24.80
C ILE A 216 -11.95 -22.74 -25.24
N ILE A 217 -12.31 -23.90 -24.66
CA ILE A 217 -11.69 -25.18 -25.01
C ILE A 217 -12.04 -25.59 -26.44
N GLN A 218 -13.29 -25.37 -26.88
CA GLN A 218 -13.71 -25.63 -28.26
C GLN A 218 -12.88 -24.78 -29.25
N GLU A 219 -12.67 -23.51 -28.96
CA GLU A 219 -11.86 -22.63 -29.81
C GLU A 219 -10.40 -23.09 -29.82
N ALA A 220 -9.83 -23.43 -28.66
CA ALA A 220 -8.46 -23.95 -28.57
C ALA A 220 -8.26 -25.26 -29.35
N THR A 221 -9.30 -26.08 -29.48
CA THR A 221 -9.26 -27.36 -30.21
C THR A 221 -9.39 -27.17 -31.72
N ASN A 222 -10.23 -26.23 -32.17
CA ASN A 222 -10.58 -26.08 -33.58
C ASN A 222 -9.77 -25.00 -34.30
N SER A 223 -9.19 -24.06 -33.56
CA SER A 223 -8.43 -22.96 -34.14
C SER A 223 -7.04 -23.40 -34.59
N THR A 224 -6.59 -22.81 -35.69
CA THR A 224 -5.20 -22.88 -36.16
C THR A 224 -4.61 -21.47 -36.16
N PRO A 225 -4.38 -20.89 -34.97
CA PRO A 225 -3.98 -19.50 -34.85
C PRO A 225 -2.68 -19.25 -35.61
N LYS A 226 -2.70 -18.21 -36.44
CA LYS A 226 -1.53 -17.80 -37.21
C LYS A 226 -0.49 -17.23 -36.27
N ARG A 227 0.72 -17.78 -36.30
CA ARG A 227 1.86 -17.19 -35.59
C ARG A 227 2.21 -15.82 -36.18
N PRO A 228 2.55 -14.84 -35.34
CA PRO A 228 2.99 -13.52 -35.82
C PRO A 228 4.28 -13.65 -36.63
N ALA A 229 4.39 -12.90 -37.72
CA ALA A 229 5.58 -12.90 -38.56
C ALA A 229 6.73 -12.11 -37.90
N THR A 230 6.41 -11.05 -37.16
CA THR A 230 7.36 -10.22 -36.41
C THR A 230 6.85 -9.97 -34.98
N TYR A 231 7.72 -9.57 -34.06
CA TYR A 231 7.24 -9.17 -32.72
C TYR A 231 6.54 -7.80 -32.77
N ALA A 232 6.92 -6.94 -33.70
CA ALA A 232 6.20 -5.68 -33.96
C ALA A 232 4.72 -5.91 -34.29
N GLU A 233 4.36 -6.98 -35.01
CA GLU A 233 2.96 -7.34 -35.25
C GLU A 233 2.21 -7.64 -33.95
N VAL A 234 2.82 -8.38 -33.01
CA VAL A 234 2.24 -8.64 -31.68
C VAL A 234 2.04 -7.33 -30.92
N LEU A 235 3.04 -6.45 -30.98
CA LEU A 235 2.98 -5.17 -30.28
C LEU A 235 1.88 -4.26 -30.84
N LEU A 236 1.74 -4.20 -32.16
CA LEU A 236 0.73 -3.34 -32.79
C LEU A 236 -0.69 -3.92 -32.69
N SER A 237 -0.85 -5.24 -32.72
CA SER A 237 -2.17 -5.86 -32.62
C SER A 237 -2.78 -5.74 -31.22
N VAL A 238 -1.93 -5.68 -30.19
CA VAL A 238 -2.33 -5.75 -28.79
C VAL A 238 -2.10 -4.45 -28.02
N PHE A 239 -1.01 -3.74 -28.31
CA PHE A 239 -0.57 -2.53 -27.60
C PHE A 239 -0.56 -1.30 -28.51
N GLY A 240 -1.06 -1.43 -29.74
CA GLY A 240 -1.25 -0.29 -30.64
C GLY A 240 -2.43 0.59 -30.20
N PRO A 241 -2.54 1.81 -30.74
CA PRO A 241 -3.64 2.70 -30.42
C PRO A 241 -5.00 2.05 -30.71
N PRO A 242 -6.01 2.23 -29.84
CA PRO A 242 -7.30 1.55 -29.96
C PRO A 242 -7.98 1.87 -31.30
N ARG A 243 -8.59 0.86 -31.92
CA ARG A 243 -9.23 0.95 -33.25
C ARG A 243 -10.46 1.87 -33.30
N ARG A 244 -10.90 2.45 -32.18
CA ARG A 244 -12.06 3.34 -32.11
C ARG A 244 -11.80 4.55 -31.20
N GLN A 245 -11.47 5.69 -31.79
CA GLN A 245 -12.24 6.95 -31.67
C GLN A 245 -11.60 8.07 -32.49
N ASN A 246 -12.46 9.03 -32.82
CA ASN A 246 -12.28 10.09 -33.81
C ASN A 246 -11.02 10.94 -33.59
N ALA A 247 -10.50 11.43 -34.70
CA ALA A 247 -9.41 12.37 -34.77
C ALA A 247 -9.75 13.68 -34.02
N GLU A 248 -9.46 13.72 -32.73
CA GLU A 248 -9.25 14.98 -32.01
C GLU A 248 -7.81 15.02 -31.51
N SER A 249 -7.07 15.95 -32.12
CA SER A 249 -5.71 16.41 -31.83
C SER A 249 -4.92 15.64 -30.76
N VAL A 250 -4.01 14.78 -31.25
CA VAL A 250 -2.88 14.24 -30.50
C VAL A 250 -2.08 15.40 -29.89
N PRO A 251 -1.85 15.44 -28.56
CA PRO A 251 -0.97 16.42 -27.94
C PRO A 251 0.45 16.31 -28.52
N SER A 252 1.05 17.46 -28.81
CA SER A 252 2.40 17.59 -29.35
C SER A 252 3.44 16.90 -28.47
N ILE A 253 4.12 15.95 -29.11
CA ILE A 253 5.25 15.13 -28.67
C ILE A 253 6.33 15.94 -27.95
N GLY A 254 6.79 15.46 -26.79
CA GLY A 254 8.10 15.82 -26.25
C GLY A 254 9.20 15.16 -27.09
N PRO A 255 10.29 15.86 -27.47
CA PRO A 255 11.25 15.44 -28.51
C PRO A 255 12.06 14.16 -28.25
N ASN A 256 11.85 13.48 -27.12
CA ASN A 256 12.73 12.40 -26.62
C ASN A 256 12.06 11.03 -26.44
N ALA A 257 10.77 10.85 -26.79
CA ALA A 257 10.13 9.54 -26.69
C ALA A 257 10.69 8.56 -27.75
N PRO A 258 11.16 7.34 -27.37
CA PRO A 258 11.63 6.33 -28.32
C PRO A 258 10.60 6.09 -29.44
N ALA A 259 11.05 5.99 -30.69
CA ALA A 259 10.18 5.84 -31.87
C ALA A 259 9.19 4.65 -31.76
N LEU A 260 9.52 3.62 -30.97
CA LEU A 260 8.60 2.54 -30.62
C LEU A 260 7.42 3.02 -29.79
N LEU A 261 7.63 3.82 -28.74
CA LEU A 261 6.54 4.30 -27.89
C LEU A 261 5.56 5.15 -28.69
N GLN A 262 6.06 5.96 -29.65
CA GLN A 262 5.19 6.68 -30.58
C GLN A 262 4.28 5.74 -31.37
N LYS A 263 4.80 4.60 -31.86
CA LYS A 263 4.01 3.58 -32.57
C LYS A 263 2.98 2.89 -31.66
N LEU A 264 3.21 2.84 -30.36
CA LEU A 264 2.31 2.22 -29.38
C LEU A 264 1.25 3.19 -28.82
N GLY A 265 1.23 4.46 -29.24
CA GLY A 265 0.28 5.47 -28.74
C GLY A 265 0.93 6.60 -27.93
N GLY A 266 2.26 6.71 -27.94
CA GLY A 266 3.01 7.79 -27.31
C GLY A 266 2.97 7.71 -25.78
N ASP A 267 2.91 8.87 -25.13
CA ASP A 267 2.87 8.96 -23.66
C ASP A 267 1.60 8.33 -23.07
N LEU A 268 0.49 8.29 -23.84
CA LEU A 268 -0.74 7.62 -23.43
C LEU A 268 -0.55 6.10 -23.30
N ALA A 269 0.39 5.50 -24.03
CA ALA A 269 0.69 4.07 -23.90
C ALA A 269 1.47 3.76 -22.63
N VAL A 270 2.17 4.74 -22.05
CA VAL A 270 2.99 4.54 -20.86
C VAL A 270 2.12 4.67 -19.62
N LEU A 271 1.94 3.55 -18.92
CA LEU A 271 1.30 3.58 -17.61
C LEU A 271 2.22 4.29 -16.64
N SER A 272 1.78 5.45 -16.18
CA SER A 272 2.38 6.13 -15.05
C SER A 272 1.43 5.99 -13.88
N PHE A 273 1.83 5.23 -12.86
CA PHE A 273 1.26 5.46 -11.55
C PHE A 273 1.73 6.85 -11.18
N GLY A 274 0.80 7.78 -11.04
CA GLY A 274 1.11 9.16 -10.71
C GLY A 274 2.23 9.22 -9.70
N ASN A 275 3.09 10.24 -9.79
CA ASN A 275 4.02 10.51 -8.73
C ASN A 275 3.22 10.89 -7.46
N THR A 276 2.66 9.90 -6.77
CA THR A 276 2.91 9.71 -5.35
C THR A 276 4.40 9.37 -5.18
N GLN A 277 5.29 10.16 -5.77
CA GLN A 277 6.26 10.80 -4.94
C GLN A 277 5.38 11.67 -4.06
N TRP A 278 4.93 11.11 -2.95
CA TRP A 278 4.78 11.95 -1.79
C TRP A 278 6.19 12.50 -1.62
N VAL A 279 6.46 13.64 -2.24
CA VAL A 279 7.41 14.59 -1.71
C VAL A 279 6.74 14.98 -0.41
N ILE A 280 6.85 14.11 0.59
CA ILE A 280 7.18 14.60 1.90
C ILE A 280 8.40 15.43 1.55
N ASP A 281 8.24 16.75 1.47
CA ASP A 281 9.37 17.64 1.65
C ASP A 281 10.13 16.98 2.78
N CYS A 282 11.42 16.74 2.64
CA CYS A 282 12.21 16.34 3.79
C CYS A 282 12.57 17.65 4.50
N PRO A 283 11.70 18.36 5.27
CA PRO A 283 12.27 19.23 6.26
C PRO A 283 12.95 18.25 7.20
N LEU A 284 14.27 18.25 7.17
CA LEU A 284 15.07 17.51 8.12
C LEU A 284 14.85 18.23 9.47
N ILE A 285 13.79 17.88 10.19
CA ILE A 285 13.47 18.37 11.55
C ILE A 285 14.32 17.60 12.58
N GLU A 286 15.35 16.88 12.13
CA GLU A 286 16.33 16.25 13.00
C GLU A 286 17.19 17.36 13.62
N GLN A 287 17.12 17.46 14.94
CA GLN A 287 17.97 18.37 15.70
C GLN A 287 19.07 17.52 16.31
N GLU A 288 20.31 17.73 15.86
CA GLU A 288 21.47 16.92 16.28
C GLU A 288 21.72 16.97 17.80
N GLN A 289 21.30 18.05 18.46
CA GLN A 289 21.52 18.24 19.90
C GLN A 289 20.23 18.03 20.68
N HIS A 290 20.30 17.19 21.71
CA HIS A 290 19.23 17.04 22.69
C HIS A 290 19.05 18.37 23.45
N PRO A 291 17.82 18.90 23.58
CA PRO A 291 17.59 20.15 24.28
C PRO A 291 18.02 20.07 25.76
N THR A 292 18.58 21.15 26.28
CA THR A 292 18.89 21.28 27.71
C THR A 292 17.66 21.68 28.52
N ASN A 293 16.69 22.36 27.90
CA ASN A 293 15.44 22.76 28.53
C ASN A 293 14.40 21.62 28.46
N PRO A 294 13.91 21.10 29.62
CA PRO A 294 12.92 20.01 29.65
C PRO A 294 11.63 20.28 28.88
N THR A 295 11.20 21.54 28.72
CA THR A 295 9.96 21.84 27.99
C THR A 295 10.06 21.65 26.48
N ASP A 296 11.29 21.63 25.94
CA ASP A 296 11.55 21.44 24.51
C ASP A 296 11.75 19.97 24.15
N VAL A 297 12.02 19.11 25.16
CA VAL A 297 12.23 17.66 25.00
C VAL A 297 11.05 16.96 24.34
N PRO A 298 9.77 17.21 24.70
CA PRO A 298 8.62 16.58 24.04
C PRO A 298 8.58 16.81 22.52
N ARG A 299 8.85 18.05 22.08
CA ARG A 299 8.87 18.39 20.66
C ARG A 299 10.07 17.74 19.96
N TRP A 300 11.24 17.75 20.59
CA TRP A 300 12.43 17.10 20.05
C TRP A 300 12.25 15.57 19.92
N ALA A 301 11.68 14.93 20.94
CA ALA A 301 11.49 13.48 21.00
C ALA A 301 10.59 12.95 19.86
N GLN A 302 9.55 13.71 19.49
CA GLN A 302 8.66 13.38 18.35
C GLN A 302 9.40 13.11 17.03
N TYR A 303 10.57 13.74 16.84
CA TYR A 303 11.36 13.64 15.61
C TYR A 303 12.68 12.89 15.79
N ASN A 304 13.17 12.68 17.02
CA ASN A 304 14.53 12.16 17.28
C ASN A 304 14.59 10.87 18.11
N TYR A 305 13.57 10.54 18.91
CA TYR A 305 13.55 9.26 19.66
C TYR A 305 13.41 8.04 18.75
N HIS A 306 13.72 6.86 19.29
CA HIS A 306 13.53 5.61 18.56
C HIS A 306 12.06 5.44 18.17
N GLU A 307 11.83 5.22 16.87
CA GLU A 307 10.50 5.08 16.29
C GLU A 307 9.79 3.81 16.79
N PHE A 308 8.46 3.84 16.81
CA PHE A 308 7.65 2.65 16.90
C PHE A 308 7.18 2.26 15.50
N SER A 309 7.30 0.99 15.13
CA SER A 309 6.84 0.47 13.85
C SER A 309 5.79 -0.61 14.08
N PRO A 310 4.53 -0.41 13.62
CA PRO A 310 3.46 -1.41 13.76
C PRO A 310 3.73 -2.76 13.06
N TYR A 311 4.76 -2.83 12.21
CA TYR A 311 5.08 -4.01 11.41
C TYR A 311 6.34 -4.74 11.92
N ALA A 312 7.02 -4.18 12.92
CA ALA A 312 8.23 -4.77 13.44
C ALA A 312 7.92 -6.06 14.22
N HIS A 313 8.72 -7.10 13.97
CA HIS A 313 8.65 -8.39 14.67
C HIS A 313 7.31 -9.13 14.55
N SER A 314 6.45 -8.77 13.59
CA SER A 314 5.24 -9.54 13.28
C SER A 314 5.60 -10.78 12.46
N SER A 315 5.41 -11.97 13.03
CA SER A 315 5.44 -13.25 12.31
C SER A 315 4.09 -13.95 12.45
N GLY A 316 3.60 -14.55 11.35
CA GLY A 316 2.28 -15.19 11.32
C GLY A 316 1.14 -14.20 11.52
N ASN A 317 0.15 -14.54 12.35
CA ASN A 317 -1.04 -13.72 12.60
C ASN A 317 -0.89 -12.69 13.74
N GLY A 318 0.32 -12.47 14.26
CA GLY A 318 0.54 -11.51 15.32
C GLY A 318 0.33 -10.07 14.85
N ARG A 319 -0.57 -9.33 15.52
CA ARG A 319 -0.81 -7.90 15.25
C ARG A 319 -0.20 -7.02 16.34
N SER A 320 0.40 -5.91 15.98
CA SER A 320 0.75 -4.85 16.93
C SER A 320 -0.43 -3.89 17.09
N VAL A 321 -0.45 -3.15 18.18
CA VAL A 321 -1.41 -2.06 18.38
C VAL A 321 -0.66 -0.84 18.87
N ALA A 322 -0.92 0.31 18.26
CA ALA A 322 -0.47 1.61 18.71
C ALA A 322 -1.65 2.56 18.81
N VAL A 323 -1.72 3.29 19.91
CA VAL A 323 -2.72 4.32 20.16
C VAL A 323 -1.96 5.62 20.34
N VAL A 324 -2.18 6.55 19.43
CA VAL A 324 -1.36 7.76 19.30
C VAL A 324 -2.20 9.02 19.17
N LYS A 325 -1.64 10.16 19.57
CA LYS A 325 -2.10 11.48 19.16
C LYS A 325 -1.12 12.02 18.12
N VAL A 326 -1.61 12.37 16.95
CA VAL A 326 -0.80 12.98 15.88
C VAL A 326 -0.32 14.36 16.34
N LYS A 327 0.96 14.69 16.12
CA LYS A 327 1.57 15.95 16.57
C LYS A 327 2.06 16.86 15.43
N GLY A 328 1.95 16.40 14.18
CA GLY A 328 2.43 17.13 13.01
C GLY A 328 2.35 16.29 11.74
N GLY A 329 2.81 16.86 10.64
CA GLY A 329 2.84 16.21 9.33
C GLY A 329 3.91 15.12 9.23
N ALA A 330 3.76 14.26 8.22
CA ALA A 330 4.72 13.20 7.94
C ALA A 330 6.11 13.78 7.58
N PHE A 331 7.16 13.02 7.90
CA PHE A 331 8.57 13.36 7.65
C PHE A 331 9.37 12.09 7.37
N ALA A 332 10.62 12.26 6.94
CA ALA A 332 11.59 11.17 6.78
C ALA A 332 12.94 11.55 7.41
N ARG A 333 13.66 10.53 7.88
CA ARG A 333 14.99 10.65 8.52
C ARG A 333 16.13 10.37 7.55
N ARG A 334 17.25 11.10 7.63
CA ARG A 334 18.41 10.86 6.75
C ARG A 334 19.11 9.56 7.15
N GLY A 335 19.37 8.68 6.18
CA GLY A 335 20.18 7.48 6.38
C GLY A 335 19.53 6.33 7.17
N LYS A 336 18.28 6.48 7.65
CA LYS A 336 17.50 5.38 8.23
C LYS A 336 16.59 4.72 7.19
N ARG A 337 16.72 3.40 7.01
CA ARG A 337 15.80 2.50 6.28
C ARG A 337 15.22 3.10 4.98
N ASN A 338 16.07 3.64 4.11
CA ASN A 338 15.66 4.22 2.81
C ASN A 338 14.61 5.36 2.90
N ALA A 339 14.72 6.25 3.90
CA ALA A 339 13.81 7.39 4.08
C ALA A 339 12.35 6.95 4.37
N ALA A 340 12.19 5.93 5.23
CA ALA A 340 10.86 5.47 5.65
C ALA A 340 10.00 6.62 6.22
N THR A 341 8.73 6.65 5.82
CA THR A 341 7.76 7.65 6.26
C THR A 341 7.47 7.52 7.75
N MET A 342 7.56 8.64 8.46
CA MET A 342 7.29 8.74 9.89
C MET A 342 6.31 9.87 10.17
N VAL A 343 5.54 9.76 11.25
CA VAL A 343 4.65 10.80 11.76
C VAL A 343 5.04 11.13 13.19
N PRO A 344 5.24 12.42 13.54
CA PRO A 344 5.51 12.82 14.92
C PRO A 344 4.26 12.55 15.77
N ALA A 345 4.42 11.82 16.86
CA ALA A 345 3.30 11.35 17.66
C ALA A 345 3.57 11.46 19.17
N TYR A 346 2.47 11.49 19.92
CA TYR A 346 2.44 11.11 21.33
C TYR A 346 1.79 9.74 21.45
N PHE A 347 2.42 8.80 22.14
CA PHE A 347 1.90 7.45 22.34
C PHE A 347 1.15 7.40 23.67
N TYR A 348 -0.18 7.22 23.62
CA TYR A 348 -0.94 6.80 24.79
C TYR A 348 -0.55 5.39 25.22
N GLY A 349 -0.27 4.53 24.24
CA GLY A 349 0.29 3.20 24.45
C GLY A 349 0.55 2.52 23.11
N ALA A 350 1.64 1.77 23.01
CA ALA A 350 1.87 0.87 21.89
C ALA A 350 2.56 -0.40 22.34
N ARG A 351 2.24 -1.50 21.67
CA ARG A 351 2.82 -2.82 21.93
C ARG A 351 2.95 -3.64 20.66
N GLY A 352 4.19 -4.02 20.35
CA GLY A 352 4.52 -4.86 19.21
C GLY A 352 4.27 -6.35 19.42
N CYS A 353 4.68 -7.13 18.42
CA CYS A 353 4.56 -8.58 18.44
C CYS A 353 5.66 -9.28 19.27
N ASN A 354 6.72 -8.58 19.65
CA ASN A 354 7.81 -9.09 20.50
C ASN A 354 7.55 -8.93 22.01
N GLY A 355 6.29 -9.01 22.46
CA GLY A 355 5.96 -8.98 23.88
C GLY A 355 6.14 -7.61 24.56
N GLY A 356 6.68 -7.59 25.79
CA GLY A 356 6.87 -6.36 26.59
C GLY A 356 8.06 -5.49 26.16
N GLU A 357 8.98 -6.04 25.36
CA GLU A 357 10.25 -5.38 25.00
C GLU A 357 10.11 -4.34 23.89
N PHE A 358 9.00 -4.36 23.14
CA PHE A 358 8.72 -3.37 22.10
C PHE A 358 7.44 -2.62 22.43
N THR A 359 7.55 -1.71 23.40
CA THR A 359 6.44 -0.89 23.91
C THR A 359 6.77 0.60 23.87
N LYS A 360 5.73 1.42 23.84
CA LYS A 360 5.77 2.86 24.05
C LYS A 360 4.63 3.23 25.00
N ALA A 361 4.87 4.03 26.04
CA ALA A 361 3.84 4.41 26.99
C ALA A 361 4.05 5.84 27.45
N ASP A 362 3.02 6.68 27.31
CA ASP A 362 3.00 8.08 27.72
C ASP A 362 4.25 8.87 27.28
N GLU A 363 4.68 8.64 26.03
CA GLU A 363 5.90 9.23 25.51
C GLU A 363 5.76 9.79 24.09
N HIS A 364 6.60 10.78 23.79
CA HIS A 364 6.71 11.36 22.47
C HIS A 364 7.75 10.63 21.64
N ALA A 365 7.36 10.16 20.45
CA ALA A 365 8.25 9.48 19.52
C ALA A 365 7.67 9.52 18.10
N PRO A 366 8.46 9.19 17.07
CA PRO A 366 7.91 8.97 15.74
C PRO A 366 7.15 7.65 15.65
N LEU A 367 6.02 7.66 14.96
CA LEU A 367 5.34 6.48 14.44
C LEU A 367 5.84 6.22 13.01
N GLN A 368 6.45 5.08 12.75
CA GLN A 368 6.83 4.68 11.40
C GLN A 368 5.64 4.06 10.67
N LEU A 369 5.33 4.59 9.48
CA LEU A 369 4.32 4.05 8.58
C LEU A 369 4.97 3.26 7.44
N SER A 370 4.24 2.28 6.92
CA SER A 370 4.53 1.69 5.62
C SER A 370 4.02 2.63 4.52
N ASP A 371 4.49 2.44 3.30
CA ASP A 371 3.98 3.20 2.14
C ASP A 371 2.45 3.01 1.98
N ARG A 372 1.96 1.78 2.18
CA ARG A 372 0.52 1.43 2.13
C ARG A 372 -0.30 2.16 3.20
N ASP A 373 0.23 2.29 4.41
CA ASP A 373 -0.48 2.97 5.50
C ASP A 373 -0.42 4.48 5.39
N PHE A 374 0.63 5.00 4.77
CA PHE A 374 0.73 6.41 4.48
C PHE A 374 -0.21 6.84 3.36
N GLU A 375 -0.46 6.00 2.35
CA GLU A 375 -1.43 6.28 1.27
C GLU A 375 -2.85 6.57 1.78
N LYS A 376 -3.25 5.94 2.89
CA LYS A 376 -4.56 6.16 3.54
C LYS A 376 -4.49 7.12 4.74
N TRP A 377 -3.37 7.81 4.94
CA TRP A 377 -3.18 8.67 6.11
C TRP A 377 -3.89 10.01 5.91
N GLU A 378 -5.09 10.13 6.48
CA GLU A 378 -5.92 11.34 6.42
C GLU A 378 -5.97 12.13 7.74
N PHE A 379 -5.14 11.74 8.72
CA PHE A 379 -5.20 12.26 10.09
C PHE A 379 -4.32 13.50 10.29
N HIS A 380 -4.84 14.46 11.04
CA HIS A 380 -4.28 15.78 11.26
C HIS A 380 -3.70 15.91 12.67
N ASN A 381 -2.89 16.95 12.88
CA ASN A 381 -2.35 17.29 14.19
C ASN A 381 -3.48 17.43 15.23
N GLY A 382 -3.38 16.67 16.31
CA GLY A 382 -4.37 16.62 17.38
C GLY A 382 -5.24 15.36 17.35
N ASP A 383 -5.33 14.66 16.23
CA ASP A 383 -6.21 13.51 16.09
C ASP A 383 -5.73 12.32 16.94
N PRO A 384 -6.61 11.69 17.74
CA PRO A 384 -6.35 10.42 18.39
C PRO A 384 -6.60 9.28 17.40
N VAL A 385 -5.56 8.50 17.11
CA VAL A 385 -5.57 7.46 16.08
C VAL A 385 -5.15 6.13 16.69
N VAL A 386 -5.88 5.07 16.33
CA VAL A 386 -5.50 3.69 16.61
C VAL A 386 -4.95 3.06 15.34
N ILE A 387 -3.79 2.43 15.45
CA ILE A 387 -3.16 1.65 14.37
C ILE A 387 -3.03 0.20 14.83
N ILE A 388 -3.66 -0.71 14.08
CA ILE A 388 -3.53 -2.16 14.28
C ILE A 388 -2.69 -2.70 13.12
N GLY A 389 -1.40 -2.89 13.36
CA GLY A 389 -0.42 -3.29 12.35
C GLY A 389 -0.08 -4.78 12.36
N GLY A 390 0.56 -5.25 11.29
CA GLY A 390 0.99 -6.65 11.16
C GLY A 390 1.91 -6.86 9.95
N GLN A 391 2.15 -8.13 9.61
CA GLN A 391 3.14 -8.51 8.60
C GLN A 391 2.76 -8.03 7.18
N SER A 392 1.48 -7.85 6.88
CA SER A 392 0.97 -7.33 5.60
C SER A 392 1.40 -5.89 5.31
N ARG A 393 1.91 -5.17 6.32
CA ARG A 393 2.22 -3.74 6.24
C ARG A 393 1.04 -2.88 5.77
N SER A 394 -0.19 -3.38 5.94
CA SER A 394 -1.43 -2.64 5.75
C SER A 394 -2.23 -2.74 7.03
N SER A 395 -2.16 -1.69 7.85
CA SER A 395 -2.83 -1.62 9.14
C SER A 395 -4.30 -1.28 9.00
N ARG A 396 -5.07 -1.55 10.05
CA ARG A 396 -6.34 -0.85 10.26
C ARG A 396 -6.03 0.44 11.00
N ILE A 397 -6.49 1.56 10.46
CA ILE A 397 -6.23 2.88 11.01
C ILE A 397 -7.56 3.62 11.11
N PHE A 398 -7.89 4.12 12.28
CA PHE A 398 -9.12 4.86 12.51
C PHE A 398 -8.96 5.83 13.67
N THR A 399 -9.76 6.90 13.66
CA THR A 399 -9.85 7.84 14.77
C THR A 399 -10.70 7.30 15.91
N VAL A 400 -10.32 7.66 17.13
CA VAL A 400 -11.11 7.42 18.34
C VAL A 400 -11.28 8.73 19.10
N GLU A 401 -12.22 8.80 20.04
CA GLU A 401 -12.29 9.96 20.94
C GLU A 401 -11.08 9.99 21.88
N SER A 402 -10.63 11.18 22.31
CA SER A 402 -9.42 11.35 23.13
C SER A 402 -9.40 10.46 24.38
N TRP A 403 -10.54 10.33 25.07
CA TRP A 403 -10.65 9.49 26.25
C TRP A 403 -10.55 7.99 25.89
N GLN A 404 -11.09 7.57 24.74
CA GLN A 404 -10.97 6.19 24.25
C GLN A 404 -9.51 5.87 23.91
N ALA A 405 -8.77 6.84 23.37
CA ALA A 405 -7.34 6.70 23.12
C ALA A 405 -6.55 6.46 24.41
N THR A 406 -6.87 7.20 25.48
CA THR A 406 -6.26 7.02 26.80
C THR A 406 -6.59 5.64 27.39
N VAL A 407 -7.85 5.20 27.33
CA VAL A 407 -8.28 3.89 27.85
C VAL A 407 -7.63 2.75 27.07
N ALA A 408 -7.63 2.82 25.74
CA ALA A 408 -6.98 1.83 24.89
C ALA A 408 -5.44 1.81 25.08
N GLY A 409 -4.83 2.99 25.27
CA GLY A 409 -3.40 3.11 25.59
C GLY A 409 -3.03 2.43 26.90
N HIS A 410 -3.75 2.72 27.98
CA HIS A 410 -3.56 2.05 29.27
C HIS A 410 -3.83 0.54 29.19
N ALA A 411 -4.79 0.11 28.38
CA ALA A 411 -5.04 -1.31 28.14
C ALA A 411 -3.85 -2.01 27.47
N LEU A 412 -2.94 -1.30 26.78
CA LEU A 412 -1.74 -1.87 26.17
C LEU A 412 -0.55 -1.99 27.12
N THR A 413 -0.35 -0.98 27.98
CA THR A 413 0.91 -0.75 28.71
C THR A 413 0.78 -0.73 30.23
N GLY A 414 -0.44 -0.78 30.78
CA GLY A 414 -0.66 -0.88 32.22
C GLY A 414 -0.08 -2.16 32.85
N LYS A 415 -0.12 -2.28 34.18
CA LYS A 415 0.42 -3.44 34.92
C LYS A 415 -0.13 -4.79 34.44
N GLU A 416 -1.38 -4.82 33.97
CA GLU A 416 -2.05 -5.98 33.36
C GLU A 416 -2.33 -5.78 31.86
N GLY A 417 -1.70 -4.77 31.25
CA GLY A 417 -1.93 -4.39 29.88
C GLY A 417 -1.52 -5.50 28.91
N SER A 418 -2.27 -5.63 27.82
CA SER A 418 -1.97 -6.56 26.73
C SER A 418 -2.57 -6.06 25.42
N ARG A 419 -2.07 -6.58 24.30
CA ARG A 419 -2.67 -6.30 22.98
C ARG A 419 -4.14 -6.73 22.93
N GLN A 420 -4.44 -7.90 23.49
CA GLN A 420 -5.80 -8.43 23.51
C GLN A 420 -6.74 -7.54 24.32
N ALA A 421 -6.32 -7.06 25.49
CA ALA A 421 -7.14 -6.18 26.31
C ALA A 421 -7.53 -4.88 25.59
N ALA A 422 -6.62 -4.32 24.79
CA ALA A 422 -6.91 -3.14 23.98
C ALA A 422 -7.83 -3.45 22.79
N LEU A 423 -7.63 -4.60 22.13
CA LEU A 423 -8.50 -5.03 21.03
C LEU A 423 -9.93 -5.33 21.51
N ASP A 424 -10.07 -6.04 22.64
CA ASP A 424 -11.36 -6.33 23.26
C ASP A 424 -12.11 -5.03 23.60
N TYR A 425 -11.40 -4.05 24.17
CA TYR A 425 -11.96 -2.73 24.44
C TYR A 425 -12.45 -2.03 23.16
N LEU A 426 -11.65 -2.04 22.10
CA LEU A 426 -12.03 -1.41 20.83
C LEU A 426 -13.23 -2.11 20.18
N VAL A 427 -13.32 -3.44 20.28
CA VAL A 427 -14.50 -4.20 19.84
C VAL A 427 -15.73 -3.84 20.66
N ASP A 428 -15.61 -3.78 22.00
CA ASP A 428 -16.69 -3.39 22.90
C ASP A 428 -17.22 -1.97 22.58
N GLU A 429 -16.34 -1.07 22.14
CA GLU A 429 -16.69 0.29 21.69
C GLU A 429 -17.23 0.33 20.24
N GLY A 430 -17.25 -0.80 19.54
CA GLY A 430 -17.85 -0.95 18.21
C GLY A 430 -16.90 -0.72 17.04
N TYR A 431 -15.59 -0.69 17.27
CA TYR A 431 -14.59 -0.54 16.21
C TYR A 431 -14.29 -1.88 15.53
N ASP A 432 -14.11 -1.85 14.22
CA ASP A 432 -13.70 -3.03 13.46
C ASP A 432 -12.18 -3.27 13.57
N VAL A 433 -11.81 -4.08 14.56
CA VAL A 433 -10.43 -4.51 14.77
C VAL A 433 -9.99 -5.64 13.83
N GLY A 434 -10.90 -6.16 12.99
CA GLY A 434 -10.71 -7.25 12.04
C GLY A 434 -10.67 -8.66 12.66
N ARG A 435 -10.93 -9.69 11.86
CA ARG A 435 -10.86 -11.10 12.29
C ARG A 435 -9.42 -11.51 12.58
N GLY A 436 -9.07 -11.62 13.86
CA GLY A 436 -7.93 -12.40 14.35
C GLY A 436 -8.51 -13.61 15.07
N GLY A 437 -8.03 -14.82 14.75
CA GLY A 437 -8.66 -16.08 15.17
C GLY A 437 -8.86 -16.22 16.68
N ALA A 438 -10.12 -16.07 17.12
CA ALA A 438 -10.76 -16.81 18.20
C ALA A 438 -12.29 -16.82 17.90
N SER A 439 -12.96 -17.91 18.26
CA SER A 439 -14.26 -18.40 17.78
C SER A 439 -15.41 -17.40 17.60
N GLU A 440 -16.23 -17.69 16.58
CA GLU A 440 -17.62 -17.32 16.29
C GLU A 440 -18.37 -16.56 17.41
N THR A 441 -19.03 -15.42 17.15
CA THR A 441 -20.33 -15.39 16.47
C THR A 441 -20.70 -13.96 15.97
N THR A 442 -21.36 -13.94 14.79
CA THR A 442 -22.27 -12.96 14.16
C THR A 442 -22.85 -11.84 15.06
N SER A 443 -23.11 -10.59 14.63
CA SER A 443 -23.73 -10.10 13.38
C SER A 443 -23.45 -8.60 13.17
N ALA A 444 -23.48 -8.17 11.90
CA ALA A 444 -23.42 -6.77 11.46
C ALA A 444 -24.66 -5.93 11.85
N SER A 445 -24.48 -4.61 12.01
CA SER A 445 -25.40 -3.59 11.50
C SER A 445 -24.80 -2.18 11.65
N GLU A 446 -24.75 -1.45 10.53
CA GLU A 446 -24.50 0.00 10.46
C GLU A 446 -25.55 0.80 11.23
N THR A 447 -25.17 1.96 11.78
CA THR A 447 -25.84 3.25 11.50
C THR A 447 -25.11 4.42 12.18
N THR A 448 -24.72 5.38 11.37
CA THR A 448 -24.42 6.77 11.72
C THR A 448 -25.59 7.42 12.47
N ARG A 449 -25.33 8.13 13.59
CA ARG A 449 -26.29 9.13 14.11
C ARG A 449 -25.67 10.22 15.00
N SER A 450 -26.16 11.43 14.74
CA SER A 450 -25.71 12.76 15.16
C SER A 450 -25.77 13.08 16.65
N LYS A 451 -24.83 13.92 17.10
CA LYS A 451 -24.76 14.61 18.40
C LYS A 451 -26.01 15.46 18.71
N LYS A 452 -26.54 15.32 19.94
CA LYS A 452 -27.34 16.34 20.65
C LYS A 452 -26.91 16.35 22.13
N ARG A 453 -26.48 17.52 22.65
CA ARG A 453 -26.26 17.76 24.09
C ARG A 453 -27.57 17.47 24.85
N ARG A 454 -27.49 16.72 25.95
CA ARG A 454 -28.60 16.46 26.88
C ARG A 454 -28.19 16.96 28.26
N ASP A 455 -29.04 17.78 28.87
CA ASP A 455 -28.80 18.43 30.17
C ASP A 455 -29.06 17.51 31.38
N ASN A 456 -29.37 16.23 31.17
CA ASN A 456 -29.61 15.23 32.21
C ASN A 456 -28.92 13.91 31.87
N ILE A 457 -28.37 13.21 32.88
CA ILE A 457 -27.77 11.88 32.74
C ILE A 457 -28.89 10.84 32.64
N PRO A 458 -29.10 10.19 31.48
CA PRO A 458 -30.15 9.20 31.33
C PRO A 458 -29.77 7.89 32.05
N PRO A 459 -30.73 7.20 32.69
CA PRO A 459 -30.50 5.88 33.27
C PRO A 459 -30.11 4.87 32.19
N ILE A 460 -29.21 3.95 32.51
CA ILE A 460 -28.62 3.04 31.53
C ILE A 460 -29.55 1.84 31.31
N ARG A 461 -30.16 1.78 30.11
CA ARG A 461 -31.03 0.67 29.70
C ARG A 461 -30.27 -0.49 29.05
N THR A 462 -29.15 -0.19 28.39
CA THR A 462 -28.29 -1.16 27.73
C THR A 462 -26.83 -0.71 27.88
N PRO A 463 -26.09 -1.22 28.88
CA PRO A 463 -24.74 -0.76 29.16
C PRO A 463 -23.77 -1.28 28.11
N ARG A 464 -23.14 -0.37 27.35
CA ARG A 464 -22.18 -0.74 26.30
C ARG A 464 -20.72 -0.69 26.76
N SER A 465 -20.39 0.18 27.73
CA SER A 465 -19.03 0.28 28.29
C SER A 465 -18.93 -0.22 29.73
N LYS A 466 -17.72 -0.55 30.21
CA LYS A 466 -17.50 -0.96 31.62
C LYS A 466 -17.96 0.12 32.61
N ALA A 467 -17.70 1.40 32.34
CA ALA A 467 -18.21 2.49 33.18
C ALA A 467 -19.74 2.61 33.12
N ALA A 468 -20.38 2.32 31.99
CA ALA A 468 -21.84 2.25 31.89
C ALA A 468 -22.43 1.02 32.58
N LYS A 469 -21.72 -0.12 32.59
CA LYS A 469 -22.07 -1.32 33.37
C LYS A 469 -21.98 -1.03 34.86
N LEU A 470 -20.92 -0.35 35.31
CA LEU A 470 -20.76 0.09 36.71
C LEU A 470 -21.80 1.16 37.09
N GLN A 471 -22.10 2.10 36.20
CA GLN A 471 -23.20 3.07 36.39
C GLN A 471 -24.54 2.34 36.53
N GLN A 472 -24.83 1.37 35.65
CA GLN A 472 -26.04 0.57 35.73
C GLN A 472 -26.08 -0.28 37.01
N GLN A 473 -24.95 -0.87 37.40
CA GLN A 473 -24.82 -1.64 38.63
C GLN A 473 -25.10 -0.76 39.85
N ALA A 474 -24.53 0.46 39.93
CA ALA A 474 -24.88 1.41 40.96
C ALA A 474 -26.37 1.77 40.95
N GLU A 475 -26.96 1.99 39.77
CA GLU A 475 -28.39 2.32 39.61
C GLU A 475 -29.34 1.17 39.99
N GLN A 476 -28.89 -0.10 39.93
CA GLN A 476 -29.72 -1.29 40.17
C GLN A 476 -29.47 -1.94 41.53
N GLU A 477 -28.22 -1.97 41.96
CA GLU A 477 -27.74 -2.74 43.12
C GLU A 477 -27.20 -1.85 44.25
N GLY A 478 -27.08 -0.54 44.01
CA GLY A 478 -26.55 0.43 44.97
C GLY A 478 -25.08 0.77 44.72
N ILE A 479 -24.71 2.03 44.94
CA ILE A 479 -23.34 2.54 44.66
C ILE A 479 -22.28 1.99 45.63
N GLU A 480 -22.70 1.49 46.80
CA GLU A 480 -21.89 0.79 47.78
C GLU A 480 -21.31 -0.52 47.26
N THR A 481 -21.93 -1.12 46.23
CA THR A 481 -21.39 -2.31 45.54
C THR A 481 -20.13 -2.02 44.74
N LEU A 482 -19.86 -0.74 44.44
CA LEU A 482 -18.69 -0.31 43.70
C LEU A 482 -17.51 -0.02 44.62
N THR A 483 -16.33 -0.51 44.23
CA THR A 483 -15.06 -0.11 44.83
C THR A 483 -14.77 1.38 44.57
N HIS A 484 -13.85 1.96 45.33
CA HIS A 484 -13.42 3.36 45.13
C HIS A 484 -12.98 3.64 43.69
N MET A 485 -12.23 2.71 43.07
CA MET A 485 -11.79 2.85 41.67
C MET A 485 -12.93 2.70 40.65
N GLU A 486 -13.98 1.95 40.97
CA GLU A 486 -15.15 1.82 40.11
C GLU A 486 -16.04 3.05 40.19
N LYS A 487 -16.22 3.62 41.39
CA LYS A 487 -16.85 4.93 41.60
C LYS A 487 -16.11 6.02 40.84
N TRP A 488 -14.77 5.99 40.87
CA TRP A 488 -13.92 6.88 40.08
C TRP A 488 -14.16 6.75 38.58
N ARG A 489 -14.27 5.52 38.05
CA ARG A 489 -14.58 5.27 36.64
C ARG A 489 -15.96 5.78 36.23
N VAL A 490 -16.95 5.67 37.12
CA VAL A 490 -18.27 6.25 36.91
C VAL A 490 -18.16 7.78 36.93
N ALA A 491 -17.42 8.39 37.87
CA ALA A 491 -17.19 9.83 37.91
C ALA A 491 -16.55 10.37 36.62
N CYS A 492 -15.53 9.71 36.08
CA CYS A 492 -14.93 10.07 34.78
C CYS A 492 -15.97 10.08 33.65
N ARG A 493 -16.89 9.11 33.65
CA ARG A 493 -17.95 9.03 32.65
C ARG A 493 -18.99 10.15 32.82
N LEU A 494 -19.42 10.43 34.05
CA LEU A 494 -20.53 11.33 34.31
C LEU A 494 -20.12 12.80 34.21
N LEU A 495 -18.88 13.15 34.57
CA LEU A 495 -18.35 14.51 34.46
C LEU A 495 -18.30 15.02 33.02
N LEU A 496 -18.32 14.15 32.02
CA LEU A 496 -18.47 14.54 30.61
C LEU A 496 -19.80 15.24 30.32
N TYR A 497 -20.83 14.99 31.11
CA TYR A 497 -22.13 15.69 31.03
C TYR A 497 -22.14 17.03 31.78
N GLY A 498 -21.04 17.37 32.47
CA GLY A 498 -20.91 18.57 33.29
C GLY A 498 -20.89 18.26 34.79
N TRP A 499 -20.47 19.25 35.57
CA TRP A 499 -20.35 19.12 37.03
C TRP A 499 -21.70 18.83 37.68
N ASN A 500 -22.71 19.65 37.42
CA ASN A 500 -24.02 19.55 38.09
C ASN A 500 -24.74 18.23 37.79
N PRO A 501 -24.84 17.74 36.54
CA PRO A 501 -25.49 16.46 36.28
C PRO A 501 -24.77 15.28 36.94
N ALA A 502 -23.43 15.29 36.98
CA ALA A 502 -22.65 14.27 37.68
C ALA A 502 -22.86 14.34 39.20
N TRP A 503 -22.88 15.56 39.74
CA TRP A 503 -23.09 15.83 41.16
C TRP A 503 -24.45 15.33 41.64
N GLU A 504 -25.51 15.71 40.93
CA GLU A 504 -26.88 15.28 41.22
C GLU A 504 -27.04 13.76 41.13
N TRP A 505 -26.40 13.12 40.16
CA TRP A 505 -26.42 11.66 40.05
C TRP A 505 -25.75 11.01 41.26
N PHE A 506 -24.54 11.43 41.64
CA PHE A 506 -23.84 10.86 42.80
C PHE A 506 -24.58 11.14 44.12
N GLN A 507 -25.18 12.32 44.26
CA GLN A 507 -26.04 12.66 45.39
C GLN A 507 -27.27 11.74 45.45
N SER A 508 -27.90 11.44 44.32
CA SER A 508 -29.03 10.52 44.26
C SER A 508 -28.66 9.08 44.61
N GLN A 509 -27.45 8.64 44.23
CA GLN A 509 -27.01 7.27 44.47
C GLN A 509 -26.56 7.04 45.93
N PHE A 510 -25.87 8.02 46.52
CA PHE A 510 -25.42 7.92 47.92
C PHE A 510 -26.50 8.31 48.94
N GLY A 511 -27.51 9.08 48.54
CA GLY A 511 -28.63 9.48 49.41
C GLY A 511 -28.15 10.17 50.70
N ALA A 512 -28.55 9.62 51.86
CA ALA A 512 -28.18 10.17 53.17
C ALA A 512 -26.68 10.02 53.51
N GLU A 513 -25.95 9.15 52.81
CA GLU A 513 -24.51 8.94 52.99
C GLU A 513 -23.65 9.79 52.04
N PHE A 514 -24.27 10.67 51.25
CA PHE A 514 -23.56 11.56 50.35
C PHE A 514 -22.71 12.56 51.15
N SER A 515 -21.40 12.57 50.89
CA SER A 515 -20.47 13.56 51.45
C SER A 515 -20.06 14.56 50.36
N PRO A 516 -20.60 15.79 50.39
CA PRO A 516 -20.27 16.84 49.43
C PRO A 516 -18.77 17.11 49.33
N GLU A 517 -18.08 17.19 50.47
CA GLU A 517 -16.66 17.50 50.54
C GLU A 517 -15.83 16.43 49.85
N LEU A 518 -16.09 15.15 50.17
CA LEU A 518 -15.37 14.03 49.58
C LEU A 518 -15.67 13.90 48.08
N THR A 519 -16.93 14.03 47.66
CA THR A 519 -17.28 13.95 46.23
C THR A 519 -16.66 15.10 45.44
N ARG A 520 -16.60 16.31 46.01
CA ARG A 520 -15.94 17.47 45.39
C ARG A 520 -14.44 17.23 45.20
N GLU A 521 -13.74 16.73 46.22
CA GLU A 521 -12.33 16.39 46.13
C GLU A 521 -12.07 15.32 45.06
N GLN A 522 -12.93 14.28 45.00
CA GLN A 522 -12.80 13.22 44.00
C GLN A 522 -13.05 13.75 42.58
N PHE A 523 -14.06 14.60 42.37
CA PHE A 523 -14.33 15.21 41.07
C PHE A 523 -13.19 16.15 40.64
N GLN A 524 -12.70 16.98 41.55
CA GLN A 524 -11.54 17.84 41.27
C GLN A 524 -10.28 17.03 40.99
N SER A 525 -10.11 15.90 41.66
CA SER A 525 -9.00 14.98 41.41
C SER A 525 -9.13 14.29 40.05
N VAL A 526 -10.36 13.93 39.62
CA VAL A 526 -10.64 13.44 38.24
C VAL A 526 -10.31 14.52 37.20
N ILE A 527 -10.82 15.74 37.39
CA ILE A 527 -10.59 16.87 36.47
C ILE A 527 -9.10 17.24 36.42
N GLY A 528 -8.45 17.30 37.57
CA GLY A 528 -7.03 17.61 37.69
C GLY A 528 -6.11 16.53 37.12
N SER A 529 -6.56 15.26 37.14
CA SER A 529 -5.85 14.15 36.49
C SER A 529 -5.96 14.21 34.97
N PHE A 530 -7.00 14.85 34.42
CA PHE A 530 -7.27 14.92 32.97
C PHE A 530 -7.79 16.31 32.53
N PRO A 531 -7.01 17.40 32.69
CA PRO A 531 -7.51 18.77 32.53
C PRO A 531 -7.96 19.11 31.09
N ALA A 532 -7.46 18.39 30.09
CA ALA A 532 -7.84 18.59 28.69
C ALA A 532 -9.16 17.90 28.30
N ASP A 533 -9.61 16.90 29.07
CA ASP A 533 -10.84 16.15 28.79
C ASP A 533 -12.08 16.74 29.50
N TYR A 534 -11.86 17.69 30.42
CA TYR A 534 -12.88 18.35 31.22
C TYR A 534 -12.77 19.88 31.20
N ASP A 535 -12.14 20.45 30.17
CA ASP A 535 -12.01 21.90 29.99
C ASP A 535 -13.37 22.62 29.88
N HIS A 536 -14.40 21.88 29.46
CA HIS A 536 -15.79 22.30 29.38
C HIS A 536 -16.58 22.17 30.70
N VAL A 537 -15.96 21.64 31.77
CA VAL A 537 -16.62 21.42 33.06
C VAL A 537 -16.36 22.62 33.97
N GLU A 538 -17.39 23.44 34.18
CA GLU A 538 -17.34 24.57 35.11
C GLU A 538 -17.38 24.07 36.57
N ILE A 539 -16.29 24.29 37.31
CA ILE A 539 -16.20 23.93 38.73
C ILE A 539 -16.87 25.04 39.57
N PRO A 540 -17.95 24.74 40.33
CA PRO A 540 -18.61 25.76 41.13
C PRO A 540 -17.70 26.29 42.23
N ALA A 541 -17.54 27.61 42.31
CA ALA A 541 -16.67 28.25 43.31
C ALA A 541 -17.11 27.96 44.76
N ASN A 542 -18.41 27.78 45.00
CA ASN A 542 -19.01 27.35 46.27
C ASN A 542 -20.16 26.36 45.99
N LEU A 543 -20.24 25.27 46.75
CA LEU A 543 -21.36 24.33 46.80
C LEU A 543 -21.90 24.26 48.23
#